data_AF-A0A7J2JNF9-F1
#
_entry.id   AF-A0A7J2JNF9-F1
#
_cell.length_a   1.000
_cell.length_b   1.000
_cell.length_c   1.000
_cell.angle_alpha   90.00
_cell.angle_beta   90.00
_cell.angle_gamma   90.00
#
_symmetry.space_group_name_H-M   'P 1'
#
loop_
_entity.id
_entity.type
_entity.pdbx_description
1 polymer ?
#
loop_
_entity_poly.entity_id
_entity_poly.type
_entity_poly.pdbx_seq_one_letter_code
_entity_poly.pdbx_strand_id
1 'polypeptide(L)' 'MTVGTPTSITVQWMATGKIRAVGVKHPEGVLEPLPFFDELKKRGMRIFVQKEVLL' A
#
# COMPACT_ATOMS: atom_id res chain seq x y z
N MET A 1 -5.19 -13.04 7.62
CA MET A 1 -4.19 -13.46 6.61
C MET A 1 -3.28 -12.27 6.31
N THR A 2 -1.97 -12.47 6.26
CA THR A 2 -0.99 -11.36 6.16
C THR A 2 -0.38 -11.19 4.76
N VAL A 3 -0.36 -12.25 3.93
CA VAL A 3 0.27 -12.22 2.60
C VAL A 3 -0.71 -11.85 1.48
N GLY A 4 -1.91 -12.45 1.47
CA GLY A 4 -2.86 -12.24 0.36
C GLY A 4 -3.54 -10.86 0.34
N THR A 5 -3.64 -10.21 1.49
CA THR A 5 -4.34 -8.93 1.61
C THR A 5 -3.61 -7.76 0.92
N PRO A 6 -2.29 -7.55 1.14
CA PRO A 6 -1.48 -6.64 0.34
C PRO A 6 -1.68 -6.81 -1.17
N THR A 7 -1.57 -8.05 -1.67
CA THR A 7 -1.72 -8.36 -3.09
C THR A 7 -3.10 -7.99 -3.62
N SER A 8 -4.17 -8.34 -2.89
CA SER A 8 -5.54 -8.00 -3.29
C SER A 8 -5.77 -6.50 -3.40
N ILE A 9 -5.22 -5.70 -2.48
CA ILE A 9 -5.30 -4.24 -2.53
C ILE A 9 -4.58 -3.71 -3.76
N THR A 10 -3.34 -4.14 -3.98
CA THR A 10 -2.50 -3.69 -5.10
C THR A 10 -3.14 -4.02 -6.44
N VAL A 11 -3.71 -5.22 -6.60
CA VAL A 11 -4.45 -5.61 -7.82
C VAL A 11 -5.66 -4.72 -8.07
N GLN A 12 -6.45 -4.40 -7.04
CA GLN A 12 -7.59 -3.48 -7.17
C GLN A 12 -7.13 -2.06 -7.54
N TRP A 13 -6.00 -1.61 -7.00
CA TRP A 13 -5.44 -0.29 -7.29
C TRP A 13 -4.87 -0.21 -8.71
N MET A 14 -4.29 -1.28 -9.23
CA MET A 14 -3.94 -1.38 -10.65
C MET A 14 -5.19 -1.34 -11.53
N ALA A 15 -6.22 -2.14 -11.20
CA ALA A 15 -7.46 -2.20 -11.97
C ALA A 15 -8.22 -0.86 -12.03
N THR A 16 -8.13 -0.04 -10.97
CA THR A 16 -8.74 1.30 -10.89
C THR A 16 -7.84 2.42 -11.40
N GLY A 17 -6.63 2.10 -11.87
CA GLY A 17 -5.67 3.08 -12.37
C GLY A 17 -5.05 3.97 -11.30
N LYS A 18 -5.12 3.59 -10.01
CA LYS A 18 -4.35 4.21 -8.92
C LYS A 18 -2.86 3.87 -9.02
N ILE A 19 -2.52 2.72 -9.58
CA ILE A 19 -1.16 2.33 -9.95
C ILE A 19 -1.10 2.20 -11.47
N ARG A 20 -0.25 3.01 -12.11
CA ARG A 20 -0.09 3.03 -13.57
C ARG A 20 1.33 2.70 -14.03
N ALA A 21 2.23 2.44 -13.09
CA ALA A 21 3.61 2.10 -13.39
C ALA A 21 3.67 0.80 -14.22
N VAL A 22 4.49 0.80 -15.27
CA VAL A 22 4.70 -0.35 -16.15
C VAL A 22 6.02 -1.06 -15.82
N GLY A 23 6.07 -2.35 -16.12
CA GLY A 23 7.24 -3.21 -15.89
C GLY A 23 7.32 -3.78 -14.47
N VAL A 24 8.46 -4.38 -14.14
CA VAL A 24 8.72 -4.97 -12.83
C VAL A 24 9.20 -3.88 -11.88
N LYS A 25 8.42 -3.60 -10.83
CA LYS A 25 8.71 -2.54 -9.86
C LYS A 25 8.64 -3.07 -8.45
N HIS A 26 9.44 -2.46 -7.58
CA HIS A 26 9.35 -2.67 -6.15
C HIS A 26 8.17 -1.85 -5.60
N PRO A 27 7.44 -2.36 -4.58
CA PRO A 27 6.31 -1.66 -3.97
C PRO A 27 6.64 -0.22 -3.53
N GLU A 28 7.85 0.00 -3.00
CA GLU A 28 8.34 1.28 -2.48
C GLU A 28 8.42 2.37 -3.57
N GLY A 29 8.45 1.98 -4.85
CA GLY A 29 8.48 2.91 -5.98
C GLY A 29 7.12 3.17 -6.64
N VAL A 30 6.05 2.49 -6.20
CA VAL A 30 4.73 2.53 -6.87
C VAL A 30 3.53 2.61 -5.93
N LEU A 31 3.73 2.34 -4.64
CA LEU A 31 2.71 2.44 -3.60
C LEU A 31 3.04 3.60 -2.67
N GLU A 32 2.10 4.54 -2.56
CA GLU A 32 2.14 5.54 -1.51
C GLU A 32 1.95 4.86 -0.13
N PRO A 33 2.93 4.94 0.80
CA PRO A 33 2.90 4.14 2.02
C PRO A 33 1.69 4.44 2.90
N LEU A 34 1.36 5.72 3.12
CA LEU A 34 0.28 6.10 4.02
C LEU A 34 -1.10 5.62 3.53
N PRO A 35 -1.51 5.91 2.28
CA PRO A 35 -2.75 5.35 1.74
C PRO A 35 -2.79 3.81 1.80
N PHE A 36 -1.67 3.15 1.54
CA PHE A 36 -1.61 1.70 1.52
C PHE A 36 -1.78 1.11 2.93
N PHE A 37 -1.09 1.65 3.92
CA PHE A 37 -1.24 1.24 5.32
C PHE A 37 -2.65 1.49 5.85
N ASP A 38 -3.30 2.59 5.47
CA ASP A 38 -4.69 2.83 5.87
C ASP A 38 -5.65 1.81 5.27
N GLU A 39 -5.42 1.37 4.04
CA GLU A 39 -6.20 0.33 3.39
C GLU A 39 -5.99 -1.05 4.04
N LEU A 40 -4.77 -1.34 4.51
CA LEU A 40 -4.49 -2.53 5.31
C LEU A 40 -5.20 -2.49 6.67
N LYS A 41 -5.21 -1.34 7.36
CA LYS A 41 -5.90 -1.17 8.65
C LYS A 41 -7.40 -1.45 8.53
N LYS A 42 -8.05 -0.99 7.45
CA LYS A 42 -9.48 -1.29 7.18
C LYS A 42 -9.78 -2.79 7.10
N ARG A 43 -8.79 -3.63 6.79
CA ARG A 43 -8.92 -5.10 6.72
C ARG A 43 -8.47 -5.81 8.01
N GLY A 44 -8.39 -5.06 9.11
CA GLY A 44 -8.13 -5.59 10.45
C GLY A 44 -6.65 -5.74 10.81
N MET A 45 -5.72 -5.23 9.98
CA MET A 45 -4.29 -5.24 10.32
C MET A 45 -3.94 -4.12 11.29
N ARG A 46 -3.18 -4.47 12.33
CA ARG A 46 -2.66 -3.50 13.31
C ARG A 46 -1.34 -2.94 12.78
N ILE A 47 -1.38 -1.70 12.29
CA ILE A 47 -0.22 -0.98 11.75
C ILE A 47 -0.07 0.33 12.50
N PHE A 48 1.14 0.60 13.02
CA PHE A 48 1.50 1.85 13.67
C PHE A 48 2.45 2.62 12.74
N VAL A 49 2.15 3.90 12.52
CA VAL A 49 2.96 4.77 11.66
C VAL A 49 3.52 5.88 12.54
N GLN A 50 4.84 6.01 12.58
CA GLN A 50 5.53 7.12 13.20
C GLN A 50 6.01 8.07 12.10
N LYS A 51 5.81 9.37 12.29
CA LYS A 51 6.36 10.41 11.43
C LYS A 51 7.44 11.13 12.21
N GLU A 52 8.65 11.15 11.69
CA GLU A 52 9.67 12.06 12.16
C GLU A 52 9.45 13.40 11.46
N VAL A 53 9.23 14.45 12.26
CA VAL A 53 9.19 15.82 11.77
C VAL A 53 10.55 16.40 12.09
N LEU A 54 11.38 16.65 11.08
CA LEU A 54 12.54 17.52 11.25
C LEU A 54 12.02 18.94 11.45
N LEU A 55 12.32 19.50 12.63
CA LEU A 55 12.15 20.93 12.94
C LEU A 55 13.24 21.77 12.28
#